data_AF-A0A4Z0BP72-F1
#
_entry.id   AF-A0A4Z0BP72-F1
#
_cell.length_a   1.000
_cell.length_b   1.000
_cell.length_c   1.000
_cell.angle_alpha   90.00
_cell.angle_beta   90.00
_cell.angle_gamma   90.00
#
_symmetry.space_group_name_H-M   'P 1'
#
loop_
_entity.id
_entity.type
_entity.pdbx_description
1 polymer ?
#
loop_
_entity_poly.entity_id
_entity_poly.type
_entity_poly.pdbx_seq_one_letter_code
_entity_poly.pdbx_strand_id
1 'polypeptide(L)'
;MFANKQPSRSQSIERVFNRIALRYGHYFLGRWDGIDLASVLEDWRQQLAGLSDEQLQYGLMHLPPGNPPDAGLFEQICRQMPQPARDLAPAEEVLSLEQLARNKQKAQEAVAYARQLLTKPRSRERRS
;
A
#
# COMPACT_ATOMS: atom_id res chain seq x y z
N MET A 1 22.18 9.35 -29.61
CA MET A 1 21.40 8.55 -28.63
C MET A 1 21.26 9.40 -27.37
N PHE A 2 20.11 10.05 -27.16
CA PHE A 2 19.88 10.81 -25.93
C PHE A 2 19.53 9.82 -24.83
N ALA A 3 20.43 9.64 -23.87
CA ALA A 3 20.14 8.89 -22.66
C ALA A 3 18.99 9.62 -21.95
N ASN A 4 17.83 8.97 -21.87
CA ASN A 4 16.68 9.48 -21.14
C ASN A 4 17.01 9.41 -19.64
N LYS A 5 17.68 10.46 -19.14
CA LYS A 5 18.09 10.55 -17.73
C LYS A 5 16.81 10.75 -16.92
N GLN A 6 16.41 9.70 -16.21
CA GLN A 6 15.27 9.79 -15.30
C GLN A 6 15.53 10.91 -14.27
N PRO A 7 14.55 11.77 -14.00
CA PRO A 7 14.70 12.84 -13.01
C PRO A 7 14.99 12.24 -11.63
N SER A 8 15.80 12.94 -10.82
CA SER A 8 15.92 12.56 -9.41
C SER A 8 14.58 12.77 -8.68
N ARG A 9 14.38 12.11 -7.54
CA ARG A 9 13.12 12.20 -6.76
C ARG A 9 12.69 13.65 -6.51
N SER A 10 13.62 14.51 -6.10
CA SER A 10 13.37 15.94 -5.87
C SER A 10 12.93 16.68 -7.13
N GLN A 11 13.50 16.34 -8.29
CA GLN A 11 13.09 16.90 -9.58
C GLN A 11 11.69 16.42 -9.99
N SER A 12 11.32 15.17 -9.68
CA SER A 12 9.95 14.69 -9.90
C SER A 12 8.94 15.48 -9.05
N ILE A 13 9.23 15.73 -7.77
CA ILE A 13 8.36 16.56 -6.91
C ILE A 13 8.29 18.01 -7.40
N GLU A 14 9.40 18.61 -7.81
CA GLU A 14 9.40 19.95 -8.41
C GLU A 14 8.52 20.02 -9.66
N ARG A 15 8.58 18.99 -10.52
CA ARG A 15 7.72 18.91 -11.70
C ARG A 15 6.25 18.79 -11.32
N VAL A 16 5.91 18.03 -10.29
CA VAL A 16 4.53 17.94 -9.76
C VAL A 16 4.06 19.29 -9.26
N PHE A 17 4.83 19.96 -8.40
CA PHE A 17 4.50 21.27 -7.86
C PHE A 17 4.27 22.29 -8.98
N ASN A 18 5.18 22.34 -9.96
CA ASN A 18 5.06 23.21 -11.12
C ASN A 18 3.83 22.88 -11.99
N ARG A 19 3.48 21.59 -12.16
CA ARG A 19 2.28 21.19 -12.92
C ARG A 19 1.00 21.64 -12.23
N ILE A 20 0.95 21.57 -10.90
CA ILE A 20 -0.19 22.06 -10.10
C ILE A 20 -0.26 23.59 -10.20
N ALA A 21 0.87 24.28 -10.04
CA ALA A 21 0.94 25.73 -10.21
C ALA A 21 0.47 26.19 -11.60
N LEU A 22 0.84 25.49 -12.67
CA LEU A 22 0.38 25.79 -14.03
C LEU A 22 -1.12 25.53 -14.23
N ARG A 23 -1.68 24.51 -13.58
CA ARG A 23 -3.10 24.14 -13.74
C ARG A 23 -4.04 25.07 -12.99
N TYR A 24 -3.67 25.52 -11.80
CA TYR A 24 -4.52 26.35 -10.94
C TYR A 24 -4.10 27.83 -10.89
N GLY A 25 -2.89 28.14 -11.36
CA GLY A 25 -2.36 29.51 -11.42
C GLY A 25 -2.33 30.19 -10.05
N HIS A 26 -2.85 31.42 -10.03
CA HIS A 26 -2.85 32.26 -8.83
C HIS A 26 -3.61 31.64 -7.65
N TYR A 27 -4.65 30.82 -7.88
CA TYR A 27 -5.37 30.16 -6.79
C TYR A 27 -4.49 29.19 -5.98
N PHE A 28 -3.47 28.60 -6.60
CA PHE A 28 -2.51 27.76 -5.90
C PHE A 28 -1.39 28.60 -5.30
N LEU A 29 -0.80 29.49 -6.09
CA LEU A 29 0.37 30.27 -5.66
C LEU A 29 0.02 31.29 -4.56
N GLY A 30 -1.18 31.86 -4.57
CA GLY A 30 -1.65 32.83 -3.58
C GLY A 30 -1.79 32.25 -2.16
N ARG A 31 -1.86 30.93 -2.01
CA ARG A 31 -1.86 30.28 -0.67
C ARG A 31 -0.53 30.39 0.06
N TRP A 32 0.53 30.61 -0.71
CA TRP A 32 1.90 30.71 -0.22
C TRP A 32 2.39 32.15 -0.21
N ASP A 33 1.47 33.13 -0.36
CA ASP A 33 1.83 34.55 -0.31
C ASP A 33 2.43 34.89 1.07
N GLY A 34 3.58 35.57 1.06
CA GLY A 34 4.36 35.84 2.27
C GLY A 34 5.13 34.63 2.85
N ILE A 35 5.10 33.46 2.20
CA ILE A 35 5.87 32.27 2.59
C ILE A 35 6.98 32.02 1.57
N ASP A 36 8.16 31.64 2.02
CA ASP A 36 9.24 31.20 1.14
C ASP A 36 8.85 29.93 0.37
N LEU A 37 8.74 30.04 -0.96
CA LEU A 37 8.39 28.93 -1.83
C LEU A 37 9.41 27.78 -1.78
N ALA A 38 10.68 28.05 -1.47
CA ALA A 38 11.66 26.98 -1.32
C ALA A 38 11.34 26.11 -0.10
N SER A 39 10.92 26.74 1.01
CA SER A 39 10.44 26.05 2.21
C SER A 39 9.16 25.24 1.94
N VAL A 40 8.21 25.80 1.18
CA VAL A 40 7.00 25.07 0.76
C VAL A 40 7.35 23.85 -0.09
N LEU A 41 8.24 24.01 -1.07
CA LEU A 41 8.68 22.91 -1.91
C LEU A 41 9.41 21.82 -1.11
N GLU A 42 10.16 22.18 -0.08
CA GLU A 42 10.82 21.22 0.80
C GLU A 42 9.82 20.42 1.63
N ASP A 43 8.78 21.06 2.17
CA ASP A 43 7.66 20.36 2.83
C ASP A 43 6.97 19.37 1.86
N TRP A 44 6.70 19.81 0.62
CA TRP A 44 6.17 18.92 -0.42
C TRP A 44 7.10 17.74 -0.72
N ARG A 45 8.41 17.94 -0.71
CA ARG A 45 9.36 16.85 -0.92
C ARG A 45 9.30 15.83 0.20
N GLN A 46 9.17 16.27 1.45
CA GLN A 46 9.08 15.39 2.60
C GLN A 46 7.78 14.60 2.60
N GLN A 47 6.64 15.25 2.37
CA GLN A 47 5.33 14.58 2.37
C GLN A 47 5.20 13.56 1.24
N LEU A 48 5.72 13.88 0.06
CA LEU A 48 5.61 13.00 -1.10
C LEU A 48 6.75 11.98 -1.19
N ALA A 49 7.79 12.05 -0.35
CA ALA A 49 8.99 11.22 -0.46
C ALA A 49 8.70 9.72 -0.61
N GLY A 50 7.68 9.21 0.09
CA GLY A 50 7.28 7.80 0.09
C GLY A 50 6.41 7.33 -1.08
N LEU A 51 6.09 8.20 -2.04
CA LEU A 51 5.28 7.86 -3.22
C LEU A 51 6.16 7.46 -4.41
N SER A 52 5.67 6.50 -5.20
CA SER A 52 6.27 6.12 -6.49
C SER A 52 5.94 7.13 -7.60
N ASP A 53 6.70 7.11 -8.69
CA ASP A 53 6.46 8.00 -9.83
C ASP A 53 5.09 7.74 -10.48
N GLU A 54 4.63 6.49 -10.51
CA GLU A 54 3.29 6.12 -11.00
C GLU A 54 2.18 6.73 -10.14
N GLN A 55 2.36 6.73 -8.82
CA GLN A 55 1.41 7.35 -7.89
C GLN A 55 1.33 8.87 -8.08
N LEU A 56 2.48 9.54 -8.32
CA LEU A 56 2.50 10.97 -8.62
C LEU A 56 1.80 11.27 -9.94
N GLN A 57 2.04 10.43 -10.96
CA GLN A 57 1.38 10.58 -12.25
C GLN A 57 -0.14 10.39 -12.14
N TYR A 58 -0.56 9.38 -11.37
CA TYR A 58 -1.97 9.17 -11.02
C TYR A 58 -2.55 10.41 -10.32
N GLY A 59 -1.88 10.94 -9.31
CA GLY A 59 -2.29 12.16 -8.61
C GLY A 59 -2.52 13.34 -9.55
N LEU A 60 -1.60 13.57 -10.50
CA LEU A 60 -1.72 14.64 -11.50
C LEU A 60 -2.90 14.45 -12.47
N MET A 61 -3.29 13.21 -12.75
CA MET A 61 -4.45 12.90 -13.59
C MET A 61 -5.79 13.09 -12.86
N HIS A 62 -5.79 12.92 -11.54
CA HIS A 62 -6.99 12.94 -10.69
C HIS A 62 -7.11 14.20 -9.82
N LEU A 63 -6.50 15.29 -10.27
CA LEU A 63 -6.56 16.59 -9.59
C LEU A 63 -7.99 17.16 -9.53
N PRO A 64 -8.46 17.64 -8.37
CA PRO A 64 -9.84 18.13 -8.20
C PRO A 64 -10.12 19.39 -9.03
N PRO A 65 -11.30 19.51 -9.68
CA PRO A 65 -11.64 20.70 -10.43
C PRO A 65 -11.82 21.91 -9.49
N GLY A 66 -11.29 23.06 -9.88
CA GLY A 66 -11.57 24.35 -9.25
C GLY A 66 -10.83 24.66 -7.94
N ASN A 67 -10.47 23.65 -7.14
CA ASN A 67 -9.74 23.88 -5.89
C ASN A 67 -8.35 23.20 -5.92
N PRO A 68 -7.24 23.95 -5.85
CA PRO A 68 -5.93 23.33 -5.81
C PRO A 68 -5.74 22.46 -4.54
N PRO A 69 -5.09 21.29 -4.62
CA PRO A 69 -4.72 20.54 -3.43
C PRO A 69 -3.50 21.15 -2.73
N ASP A 70 -3.42 20.97 -1.41
CA ASP A 70 -2.16 21.04 -0.68
C ASP A 70 -1.38 19.71 -0.82
N ALA A 71 -0.18 19.63 -0.23
CA ALA A 71 0.65 18.44 -0.31
C ALA A 71 -0.04 17.20 0.26
N GLY A 72 -0.74 17.33 1.39
CA GLY A 72 -1.42 16.22 2.07
C GLY A 72 -2.62 15.70 1.28
N LEU A 73 -3.45 16.59 0.75
CA LEU A 73 -4.56 16.19 -0.13
C LEU A 73 -4.03 15.56 -1.42
N PHE A 74 -2.95 16.10 -1.99
CA PHE A 74 -2.32 15.51 -3.16
C PHE A 74 -1.77 14.10 -2.86
N GLU A 75 -1.13 13.90 -1.71
CA GLU A 75 -0.66 12.59 -1.26
C GLU A 75 -1.80 11.58 -1.15
N GLN A 76 -2.94 11.99 -0.57
CA GLN A 76 -4.14 11.16 -0.47
C GLN A 76 -4.66 10.73 -1.84
N ILE A 77 -4.72 11.65 -2.81
CA ILE A 77 -5.12 11.33 -4.19
C ILE A 77 -4.14 10.32 -4.80
N CYS A 78 -2.84 10.51 -4.62
CA CYS A 78 -1.82 9.58 -5.12
C CYS A 78 -1.98 8.16 -4.54
N ARG A 79 -2.35 8.05 -3.27
CA ARG A 79 -2.55 6.77 -2.58
C ARG A 79 -3.82 6.03 -3.00
N GLN A 80 -4.77 6.71 -3.66
CA GLN A 80 -5.95 6.08 -4.23
C GLN A 80 -5.65 5.30 -5.52
N MET A 81 -4.42 5.39 -6.05
CA MET A 81 -4.01 4.61 -7.21
C MET A 81 -4.32 3.11 -6.96
N PRO A 82 -5.18 2.50 -7.80
CA PRO A 82 -5.46 1.08 -7.69
C PRO A 82 -4.15 0.31 -7.79
N GLN A 83 -3.82 -0.46 -6.75
CA GLN A 83 -2.70 -1.38 -6.86
C GLN A 83 -3.03 -2.37 -7.97
N PRO A 84 -2.09 -2.68 -8.89
CA PRO A 84 -2.31 -3.76 -9.83
C PRO A 84 -2.74 -4.97 -9.01
N ALA A 85 -3.85 -5.59 -9.39
CA ALA A 85 -4.32 -6.78 -8.72
C ALA A 85 -3.11 -7.69 -8.62
N ARG A 86 -2.66 -7.94 -7.38
CA ARG A 86 -1.65 -8.97 -7.17
C ARG A 86 -2.30 -10.19 -7.78
N ASP A 87 -1.67 -10.77 -8.80
CA ASP A 87 -2.09 -12.06 -9.33
C ASP A 87 -2.06 -13.02 -8.15
N LEU A 88 -3.16 -13.08 -7.41
CA LEU A 88 -3.52 -14.21 -6.61
C LEU A 88 -3.64 -15.27 -7.70
N ALA A 89 -2.61 -16.12 -7.82
CA ALA A 89 -2.73 -17.35 -8.59
C ALA A 89 -4.14 -17.90 -8.35
N PRO A 90 -4.88 -18.30 -9.39
CA PRO A 90 -6.28 -18.68 -9.25
C PRO A 90 -6.39 -19.63 -8.06
N ALA A 91 -7.15 -19.19 -7.05
CA ALA A 91 -7.27 -19.86 -5.77
C ALA A 91 -8.15 -21.10 -5.90
N GLU A 92 -7.83 -22.00 -6.81
CA GLU A 92 -8.60 -23.21 -7.09
C GLU A 92 -7.66 -24.36 -7.48
N GLU A 93 -6.72 -24.70 -6.59
CA GLU A 93 -6.43 -26.13 -6.41
C GLU A 93 -7.61 -26.71 -5.61
N VAL A 94 -8.73 -26.89 -6.30
CA VAL A 94 -9.93 -27.52 -5.73
C VAL A 94 -9.54 -28.94 -5.37
N LEU A 95 -9.34 -29.20 -4.08
CA LEU A 95 -9.14 -30.55 -3.58
C LEU A 95 -10.30 -31.42 -4.05
N SER A 96 -10.00 -32.58 -4.63
CA SER A 96 -11.02 -33.56 -4.97
C SER A 96 -11.81 -33.95 -3.72
N LEU A 97 -13.05 -34.40 -3.90
CA LEU A 97 -13.89 -34.88 -2.79
C LEU A 97 -13.18 -35.96 -1.95
N GLU A 98 -12.36 -36.79 -2.60
CA GLU A 98 -11.53 -37.80 -1.94
C GLU A 98 -10.41 -37.19 -1.10
N GLN A 99 -9.72 -36.16 -1.63
CA GLN A 99 -8.68 -35.44 -0.89
C GLN A 99 -9.27 -34.71 0.32
N LEU A 100 -10.44 -34.09 0.17
CA LEU A 100 -11.15 -33.44 1.26
C LEU A 100 -11.60 -34.44 2.33
N ALA A 101 -12.14 -35.60 1.92
CA ALA A 101 -12.52 -36.67 2.83
C ALA A 101 -11.31 -37.22 3.60
N ARG A 102 -10.18 -37.45 2.92
CA ARG A 102 -8.93 -37.89 3.53
C ARG A 102 -8.40 -36.90 4.56
N ASN A 103 -8.45 -35.60 4.24
CA ASN A 103 -8.00 -34.54 5.16
C ASN A 103 -8.91 -34.46 6.40
N LYS A 104 -10.23 -34.54 6.21
CA LYS A 104 -11.20 -34.57 7.33
C LYS A 104 -10.97 -35.77 8.24
N GLN A 105 -10.73 -36.96 7.68
CA GLN A 105 -10.50 -38.17 8.45
C GLN A 105 -9.20 -38.08 9.28
N LYS A 106 -8.10 -37.63 8.69
CA LYS A 106 -6.84 -37.41 9.43
C LYS A 106 -7.00 -36.41 10.58
N ALA A 107 -7.76 -35.34 10.37
CA ALA A 107 -8.04 -34.36 11.42
C ALA A 107 -8.84 -34.98 12.58
N GLN A 108 -9.84 -35.81 12.28
CA GLN A 108 -10.63 -36.52 13.29
C GLN A 108 -9.78 -37.51 14.09
N GLU A 109 -8.89 -38.25 13.43
CA GLU A 109 -7.94 -39.17 14.08
C GLU A 109 -6.99 -38.43 15.03
N ALA A 110 -6.44 -37.30 14.60
CA ALA A 110 -5.56 -36.47 15.43
C ALA A 110 -6.28 -35.93 16.68
N VAL A 111 -7.53 -35.47 16.52
CA VAL A 111 -8.36 -35.00 17.64
C VAL A 111 -8.71 -36.14 18.59
N ALA A 112 -9.06 -37.32 18.06
CA ALA A 112 -9.35 -38.50 18.88
C ALA A 112 -8.11 -38.93 19.68
N TYR A 113 -6.92 -38.93 19.07
CA TYR A 113 -5.66 -39.26 19.73
C TYR A 113 -5.32 -38.25 20.83
N ALA A 114 -5.41 -36.95 20.54
CA ALA A 114 -5.18 -35.90 21.54
C ALA A 114 -6.14 -36.02 22.72
N ARG A 115 -7.42 -36.32 22.46
CA ARG A 115 -8.42 -36.55 23.51
C ARG A 115 -8.05 -37.75 24.39
N GLN A 116 -7.61 -38.86 23.79
CA GLN A 116 -7.17 -40.04 24.55
C GLN A 116 -5.95 -39.75 25.44
N LEU A 117 -4.99 -38.97 24.94
CA LEU A 117 -3.83 -38.53 25.73
C LEU A 117 -4.24 -37.69 26.93
N LEU A 118 -5.19 -36.77 26.74
CA LEU A 118 -5.70 -35.91 27.82
C LEU A 118 -6.56 -36.65 28.85
N THR A 119 -7.16 -37.79 28.48
CA THR A 119 -8.02 -38.58 29.38
C THR A 119 -7.30 -39.70 30.13
N LYS A 120 -6.04 -40.02 29.80
CA LYS A 120 -5.27 -41.01 30.56
C LYS A 120 -4.85 -40.40 31.90
N PRO A 121 -5.25 -40.96 33.06
CA PRO A 121 -4.75 -40.49 34.34
C PRO A 121 -3.23 -40.67 34.36
N ARG A 122 -2.49 -39.60 34.73
CA ARG A 122 -1.06 -39.70 35.06
C ARG A 122 -0.92 -40.83 36.08
N SER A 123 -0.37 -41.96 35.64
CA SER A 123 -0.04 -43.10 36.49
C SER A 123 0.68 -42.55 37.70
N ARG A 124 0.12 -42.76 38.90
CA ARG A 124 0.71 -42.33 40.17
C ARG A 124 2.20 -42.67 40.17
N GLU A 125 3.02 -41.64 40.20
CA GLU A 125 4.41 -41.67 40.64
C GLU A 125 4.39 -42.24 42.07
N ARG A 126 4.49 -43.57 42.20
CA ARG A 126 4.76 -44.23 43.48
C ARG A 126 6.22 -43.96 43.78
N ARG A 127 6.50 -42.93 44.58
CA ARG A 127 7.79 -42.79 45.25
C ARG A 127 7.63 -43.33 46.67
N SER A 128 8.19 -44.52 46.86
CA SER A 128 8.46 -45.15 48.16
C SER A 128 9.43 -44.32 49.00
#